data_AF-A0A2J7TIL0-F1
#
_entry.id   AF-A0A2J7TIL0-F1
#
_cell.length_a   1.000
_cell.length_b   1.000
_cell.length_c   1.000
_cell.angle_alpha   90.00
_cell.angle_beta   90.00
_cell.angle_gamma   90.00
#
_symmetry.space_group_name_H-M   'P 1'
#
loop_
_entity.id
_entity.type
_entity.pdbx_description
1 polymer ?
#
loop_
_entity_poly.entity_id
_entity_poly.type
_entity_poly.pdbx_seq_one_letter_code
_entity_poly.pdbx_strand_id
1 'polypeptide(L)'
;MSNPPFRCFEALLNAWRGPFHLSQSPSSHIFLTIPPRPQPAGLISMCVLRQRQTCSLCGFHSRHMTKARRFECEGQDMGFMERLPRLRAASGELLHLDLMRFIASVGIVFHHSHEFFVPLAERAAQMERTAGLALFVDLFFIISGYVIAFVYHDRTGTFGDYATFIQRRIGRLVPLHWLTLAVAIAIWSLFRTVGAAGSHTPSFAPECIAETALLMHAYLPCGNGLTFNGVSWSISAEMVMYLAFPLVALLGARGGLLLLAAGVAALAALMTVNLSDYHWSLYGATWTEIPAVLRAAPSFAIGAALYYNRALIACVPAPRLILIGATLCSFVAMMNGAPELVTLVIVYIVAVAAIAADLQGAVSPAVRRCAPLGQLTYSIYMWHSIIILVLINAIGDKFLHGRQAATIFLAIVSYVAIGVVGYLSFFYIETPARRWVDRIDFSGWSRRNRGLAGAEAAARDETKNAQPQKAPAASSATLEERIHKSRAAGREASAD
;
A
#
# COMPACT_ATOMS: atom_id res chain seq x y z
N MET A 1 -11.04 28.69 9.90
CA MET A 1 -10.95 27.48 10.76
C MET A 1 -12.35 27.17 11.25
N SER A 2 -13.05 26.20 10.66
CA SER A 2 -14.38 25.79 11.11
C SER A 2 -14.27 24.78 12.26
N ASN A 3 -15.12 24.93 13.28
CA ASN A 3 -15.12 24.16 14.52
C ASN A 3 -15.30 22.65 14.24
N PRO A 4 -14.51 21.74 14.86
CA PRO A 4 -14.63 20.29 14.68
C PRO A 4 -16.05 19.71 14.83
N PRO A 5 -16.93 20.16 15.75
CA PRO A 5 -18.29 19.61 15.85
C PRO A 5 -19.15 19.86 14.60
N PHE A 6 -18.91 20.96 13.88
CA PHE A 6 -19.71 21.31 12.69
C PHE A 6 -19.39 20.38 11.51
N ARG A 7 -18.12 19.99 11.35
CA ARG A 7 -17.69 19.02 10.34
C ARG A 7 -18.26 17.62 10.60
N CYS A 8 -18.41 17.24 11.87
CA CYS A 8 -18.98 15.95 12.23
C CYS A 8 -20.49 15.89 11.94
N PHE A 9 -21.22 16.97 12.23
CA PHE A 9 -22.64 17.06 11.91
C PHE A 9 -22.89 16.99 10.39
N GLU A 10 -22.12 17.73 9.60
CA GLU A 10 -22.21 17.65 8.13
C GLU A 10 -21.78 16.28 7.58
N ALA A 11 -20.74 15.64 8.15
CA ALA A 11 -20.32 14.31 7.73
C ALA A 11 -21.40 13.24 7.97
N LEU A 12 -22.07 13.30 9.13
CA LEU A 12 -23.20 12.41 9.44
C LEU A 12 -24.40 12.65 8.51
N LEU A 13 -24.74 13.91 8.24
CA LEU A 13 -25.82 14.26 7.32
C LEU A 13 -25.53 13.83 5.88
N ASN A 14 -24.30 14.00 5.41
CA ASN A 14 -23.89 13.62 4.06
C ASN A 14 -23.79 12.09 3.90
N ALA A 15 -23.34 11.37 4.94
CA ALA A 15 -23.32 9.91 4.94
C ALA A 15 -24.72 9.31 4.90
N TRP A 16 -25.70 9.95 5.55
CA TRP A 16 -27.09 9.50 5.56
C TRP A 16 -27.82 9.76 4.23
N ARG A 17 -27.42 10.78 3.46
CA ARG A 17 -28.12 11.19 2.23
C ARG A 17 -27.91 10.29 1.00
N GLY A 18 -26.90 9.41 0.97
CA GLY A 18 -26.64 8.48 -0.14
C GLY A 18 -26.49 9.14 -1.54
N PRO A 19 -26.06 8.42 -2.59
CA PRO A 19 -25.98 8.95 -3.94
C PRO A 19 -27.28 8.66 -4.68
N PHE A 20 -28.39 9.24 -4.22
CA PHE A 20 -29.65 9.27 -4.96
C PHE A 20 -30.14 10.71 -5.06
N HIS A 21 -29.43 11.51 -5.85
CA HIS A 21 -30.02 12.70 -6.44
C HIS A 21 -30.07 12.52 -7.95
N LEU A 22 -31.23 12.00 -8.41
CA LEU A 22 -31.75 12.32 -9.72
C LEU A 22 -32.00 13.84 -9.74
N SER A 23 -31.04 14.59 -10.25
CA SER A 23 -31.21 16.00 -10.56
C SER A 23 -32.14 16.09 -11.77
N GLN A 24 -33.44 16.26 -11.52
CA GLN A 24 -34.37 16.81 -12.50
C GLN A 24 -33.94 18.24 -12.79
N SER A 25 -33.53 18.49 -14.02
CA SER A 25 -33.27 19.83 -14.56
C SER A 25 -34.57 20.39 -15.14
N PRO A 26 -35.01 21.58 -14.72
CA PRO A 26 -35.64 22.53 -15.60
C PRO A 26 -34.61 23.57 -16.03
N SER A 27 -34.43 23.63 -17.34
CA SER A 27 -33.81 24.68 -18.13
C SER A 27 -34.06 26.10 -17.61
N SER A 28 -33.00 26.84 -17.28
CA SER A 28 -32.93 28.30 -17.49
C SER A 28 -31.47 28.76 -17.43
N HIS A 29 -31.04 29.48 -18.46
CA HIS A 29 -29.71 30.04 -18.63
C HIS A 29 -29.34 31.00 -17.49
N ILE A 30 -28.18 30.77 -16.85
CA ILE A 30 -27.47 31.79 -16.07
C ILE A 30 -25.98 31.72 -16.44
N PHE A 31 -25.50 32.81 -17.03
CA PHE A 31 -24.09 33.08 -17.28
C PHE A 31 -23.32 33.08 -15.94
N LEU A 32 -22.28 32.24 -15.82
CA LEU A 32 -21.33 32.29 -14.72
C LEU A 32 -20.01 32.87 -15.23
N THR A 33 -19.90 34.19 -15.14
CA THR A 33 -18.64 34.93 -15.20
C THR A 33 -17.73 34.47 -14.05
N ILE A 34 -16.56 33.95 -14.39
CA ILE A 34 -15.51 33.56 -13.45
C ILE A 34 -14.88 34.85 -12.85
N PRO A 35 -14.94 35.09 -11.53
CA PRO A 35 -14.17 36.18 -10.94
C PRO A 35 -12.69 35.78 -10.83
N PRO A 36 -11.73 36.70 -11.06
CA PRO A 36 -10.31 36.41 -10.89
C PRO A 36 -9.97 36.20 -9.40
N ARG A 37 -9.08 35.25 -9.13
CA ARG A 37 -8.58 34.91 -7.79
C ARG A 37 -7.91 36.13 -7.13
N PRO A 38 -8.12 36.38 -5.83
CA PRO A 38 -7.33 37.35 -5.08
C PRO A 38 -5.92 36.79 -4.80
N GLN A 39 -4.89 37.55 -5.16
CA GLN A 39 -3.52 37.35 -4.73
C GLN A 39 -3.39 37.72 -3.24
N PRO A 40 -2.69 36.94 -2.40
CA PRO A 40 -2.26 37.43 -1.10
C PRO A 40 -0.96 38.23 -1.24
N ALA A 41 -1.06 39.54 -1.06
CA ALA A 41 0.07 40.41 -0.78
C ALA A 41 0.55 40.22 0.68
N GLY A 42 1.86 40.05 0.83
CA GLY A 42 2.64 40.53 1.97
C GLY A 42 2.40 39.91 3.34
N LEU A 43 3.21 38.92 3.71
CA LEU A 43 3.73 38.82 5.08
C LEU A 43 5.16 38.28 5.04
N ILE A 44 6.06 39.19 5.34
CA ILE A 44 7.50 39.07 5.49
C ILE A 44 7.80 37.97 6.53
N SER A 45 8.54 36.94 6.14
CA SER A 45 9.15 36.02 7.09
C SER A 45 10.66 36.03 6.89
N MET A 46 11.34 36.47 7.94
CA MET A 46 12.79 36.52 8.12
C MET A 46 13.46 35.23 7.66
N CYS A 47 14.20 35.34 6.56
CA CYS A 47 15.22 34.36 6.22
C CYS A 47 16.42 34.60 7.15
N VAL A 48 16.59 33.74 8.17
CA VAL A 48 17.81 33.70 8.99
C VAL A 48 18.95 33.15 8.10
N LEU A 49 19.53 34.05 7.31
CA LEU A 49 20.81 33.84 6.65
C LEU A 49 21.90 34.03 7.72
N ARG A 50 22.47 32.90 8.14
CA ARG A 50 23.66 32.83 8.97
C ARG A 50 24.83 33.42 8.17
N GLN A 51 25.07 34.71 8.40
CA GLN A 51 26.13 35.51 7.81
C GLN A 51 27.49 34.89 8.16
N ARG A 52 28.16 34.30 7.16
CA ARG A 52 29.60 34.06 7.21
C ARG A 52 30.31 35.37 6.93
N GLN A 53 31.34 35.61 7.74
CA GLN A 53 32.14 36.82 7.84
C GLN A 53 32.70 37.26 6.49
N THR A 54 32.71 38.58 6.36
CA THR A 54 33.40 39.40 5.38
C THR A 54 34.88 39.05 5.26
N CYS A 55 35.37 38.88 4.03
CA CYS A 55 36.72 39.27 3.68
C CYS A 55 36.71 39.84 2.26
N SER A 56 36.80 41.16 2.19
CA SER A 56 37.08 41.94 0.98
C SER A 56 38.53 41.74 0.58
N LEU A 57 38.83 41.45 -0.69
CA LEU A 57 39.96 42.02 -1.45
C LEU A 57 40.11 41.32 -2.81
N CYS A 58 40.40 42.13 -3.83
CA CYS A 58 40.73 41.82 -5.22
C CYS A 58 39.58 41.42 -6.16
N GLY A 59 39.19 42.39 -6.99
CA GLY A 59 38.53 42.13 -8.26
C GLY A 59 39.53 41.75 -9.33
N PHE A 60 39.11 40.91 -10.29
CA PHE A 60 39.53 40.99 -11.68
C PHE A 60 38.62 40.14 -12.56
N HIS A 61 38.27 40.69 -13.73
CA HIS A 61 37.69 39.98 -14.87
C HIS A 61 38.58 38.82 -15.32
N SER A 62 38.01 37.68 -15.71
CA SER A 62 38.28 37.04 -17.03
C SER A 62 37.60 35.68 -17.15
N ARG A 63 37.10 35.42 -18.36
CA ARG A 63 36.62 34.14 -18.87
C ARG A 63 37.78 33.15 -19.06
N HIS A 64 37.40 31.87 -19.13
CA HIS A 64 38.16 30.70 -19.59
C HIS A 64 39.41 30.31 -18.79
N MET A 65 39.39 29.11 -18.18
CA MET A 65 40.37 28.02 -18.42
C MET A 65 40.15 26.82 -17.47
N THR A 66 40.13 25.64 -18.11
CA THR A 66 40.68 24.33 -17.68
C THR A 66 40.14 23.60 -16.44
N LYS A 67 39.50 22.46 -16.76
CA LYS A 67 39.80 21.08 -16.31
C LYS A 67 40.95 20.94 -15.30
N ALA A 68 40.67 20.13 -14.27
CA ALA A 68 41.60 19.50 -13.31
C ALA A 68 42.09 20.37 -12.14
N ARG A 69 41.36 20.31 -11.02
CA ARG A 69 41.94 20.20 -9.68
C ARG A 69 41.13 19.14 -8.92
N ARG A 70 41.68 17.92 -8.90
CA ARG A 70 42.40 17.33 -7.76
C ARG A 70 41.40 16.84 -6.71
N PHE A 71 41.10 15.55 -6.86
CA PHE A 71 40.69 14.67 -5.79
C PHE A 71 41.64 14.84 -4.62
N GLU A 72 41.15 15.47 -3.56
CA GLU A 72 41.68 15.42 -2.21
C GLU A 72 40.45 15.64 -1.30
N CYS A 73 39.50 14.71 -1.36
CA CYS A 73 38.63 14.48 -0.22
C CYS A 73 39.42 13.61 0.75
N GLU A 74 40.11 14.31 1.63
CA GLU A 74 40.60 13.86 2.92
C GLU A 74 39.68 12.77 3.49
N GLY A 75 40.24 11.56 3.59
CA GLY A 75 39.57 10.40 4.13
C GLY A 75 39.31 10.60 5.62
N GLN A 76 38.17 11.19 5.96
CA GLN A 76 37.52 10.86 7.20
C GLN A 76 36.91 9.49 7.01
N ASP A 77 37.55 8.48 7.59
CA ASP A 77 36.94 7.18 7.85
C ASP A 77 35.74 7.40 8.77
N MET A 78 34.61 7.81 8.16
CA MET A 78 33.31 7.82 8.79
C MET A 78 33.07 6.39 9.26
N GLY A 79 32.95 6.23 10.58
CA GLY A 79 32.76 4.92 11.20
C GLY A 79 31.61 4.18 10.54
N PHE A 80 31.69 2.85 10.48
CA PHE A 80 30.68 1.99 9.82
C PHE A 80 29.22 2.37 10.16
N MET A 81 28.97 2.82 11.40
CA MET A 81 27.64 3.26 11.86
C MET A 81 27.12 4.57 11.22
N GLU A 82 27.98 5.47 10.74
CA GLU A 82 27.56 6.70 10.05
C GLU A 82 27.22 6.48 8.56
N ARG A 83 27.61 5.33 8.00
CA ARG A 83 27.23 4.94 6.62
C ARG A 83 25.86 4.25 6.55
N LEU A 84 25.26 3.91 7.69
CA LEU A 84 23.99 3.20 7.73
C LEU A 84 22.83 4.14 7.33
N PRO A 85 22.06 3.79 6.29
CA PRO A 85 20.95 4.63 5.83
C PRO A 85 19.88 4.82 6.93
N ARG A 86 19.43 6.06 7.12
CA ARG A 86 18.39 6.35 8.12
C ARG A 86 17.01 5.96 7.61
N LEU A 87 16.23 5.29 8.47
CA LEU A 87 14.81 5.04 8.23
C LEU A 87 14.04 6.37 8.23
N ARG A 88 13.04 6.47 7.36
CA ARG A 88 12.13 7.63 7.27
C ARG A 88 10.69 7.14 7.29
N ALA A 89 9.74 7.95 7.73
CA ALA A 89 8.33 7.58 7.58
C ALA A 89 7.97 7.52 6.09
N ALA A 90 7.08 6.60 5.70
CA ALA A 90 6.66 6.47 4.31
C ALA A 90 5.76 7.63 3.89
N SER A 91 4.92 8.13 4.80
CA SER A 91 4.17 9.38 4.66
C SER A 91 4.13 10.13 6.00
N GLY A 92 3.91 11.45 5.95
CA GLY A 92 3.65 12.24 7.16
C GLY A 92 2.23 12.08 7.71
N GLU A 93 1.35 11.42 6.96
CA GLU A 93 -0.10 11.36 7.20
C GLU A 93 -0.55 10.03 7.81
N LEU A 94 0.28 8.97 7.77
CA LEU A 94 -0.09 7.61 8.20
C LEU A 94 0.86 7.07 9.29
N LEU A 95 1.32 7.94 10.20
CA LEU A 95 2.37 7.60 11.16
C LEU A 95 1.92 6.58 12.21
N HIS A 96 0.68 6.66 12.69
CA HIS A 96 0.15 5.69 13.65
C HIS A 96 -0.06 4.35 12.95
N LEU A 97 -0.56 4.33 11.72
CA LEU A 97 -0.67 3.11 10.92
C LEU A 97 0.68 2.47 10.62
N ASP A 98 1.70 3.24 10.23
CA ASP A 98 3.06 2.74 10.03
C ASP A 98 3.63 2.10 11.31
N LEU A 99 3.38 2.72 12.48
CA LEU A 99 3.75 2.15 13.76
C LEU A 99 2.98 0.86 14.08
N MET A 100 1.66 0.83 13.86
CA MET A 100 0.84 -0.37 14.12
C MET A 100 1.26 -1.53 13.23
N ARG A 101 1.64 -1.28 11.97
CA ARG A 101 2.23 -2.29 11.08
C ARG A 101 3.52 -2.86 11.66
N PHE A 102 4.38 -2.02 12.22
CA PHE A 102 5.61 -2.49 12.88
C PHE A 102 5.30 -3.35 14.11
N ILE A 103 4.43 -2.87 14.99
CA ILE A 103 4.00 -3.63 16.19
C ILE A 103 3.38 -4.97 15.79
N ALA A 104 2.50 -4.99 14.79
CA ALA A 104 1.89 -6.22 14.28
C ALA A 104 2.96 -7.20 13.75
N SER A 105 3.97 -6.72 13.02
CA SER A 105 5.04 -7.62 12.54
C SER A 105 5.83 -8.23 13.70
N VAL A 106 6.17 -7.44 14.72
CA VAL A 106 6.84 -7.95 15.92
C VAL A 106 5.93 -8.91 16.69
N GLY A 107 4.63 -8.65 16.75
CA GLY A 107 3.62 -9.55 17.32
C GLY A 107 3.57 -10.90 16.60
N ILE A 108 3.69 -10.93 15.27
CA ILE A 108 3.78 -12.18 14.50
C ILE A 108 5.11 -12.89 14.71
N VAL A 109 6.23 -12.16 14.83
CA VAL A 109 7.50 -12.77 15.22
C VAL A 109 7.33 -13.48 16.56
N PHE A 110 6.76 -12.78 17.54
CA PHE A 110 6.50 -13.32 18.87
C PHE A 110 5.56 -14.53 18.84
N HIS A 111 4.49 -14.51 18.03
CA HIS A 111 3.60 -15.65 17.83
C HIS A 111 4.38 -16.94 17.49
N HIS A 112 5.35 -16.85 16.58
CA HIS A 112 6.14 -18.01 16.12
C HIS A 112 7.33 -18.37 17.01
N SER A 113 7.56 -17.66 18.13
CA SER A 113 8.73 -17.90 18.98
C SER A 113 8.46 -17.85 20.49
N HIS A 114 7.28 -17.45 20.93
CA HIS A 114 6.99 -17.30 22.35
C HIS A 114 7.01 -18.64 23.11
N GLU A 115 6.71 -19.76 22.45
CA GLU A 115 6.75 -21.10 23.04
C GLU A 115 8.16 -21.50 23.54
N PHE A 116 9.19 -20.87 23.01
CA PHE A 116 10.58 -21.15 23.39
C PHE A 116 10.97 -20.52 24.73
N PHE A 117 10.14 -19.64 25.29
CA PHE A 117 10.34 -19.05 26.61
C PHE A 117 9.71 -19.89 27.73
N VAL A 118 8.86 -20.87 27.39
CA VAL A 118 8.24 -21.78 28.35
C VAL A 118 8.87 -23.18 28.31
N PRO A 119 8.78 -23.96 29.39
CA PRO A 119 9.24 -25.34 29.41
C PRO A 119 8.59 -26.20 28.31
N LEU A 120 9.31 -27.20 27.80
CA LEU A 120 8.84 -28.07 26.71
C LEU A 120 7.47 -28.70 27.00
N ALA A 121 7.24 -29.09 28.26
CA ALA A 121 5.98 -29.71 28.70
C ALA A 121 4.75 -28.78 28.58
N GLU A 122 4.96 -27.46 28.57
CA GLU A 122 3.87 -26.47 28.53
C GLU A 122 3.66 -25.87 27.13
N ARG A 123 4.56 -26.14 26.17
CA ARG A 123 4.53 -25.51 24.83
C ARG A 123 3.20 -25.71 24.10
N ALA A 124 2.65 -26.93 24.12
CA ALA A 124 1.39 -27.22 23.42
C ALA A 124 0.22 -26.40 23.99
N ALA A 125 0.05 -26.41 25.32
CA ALA A 125 -1.00 -25.64 25.98
C ALA A 125 -0.81 -24.11 25.81
N GLN A 126 0.45 -23.66 25.78
CA GLN A 126 0.77 -22.25 25.55
C GLN A 126 0.47 -21.83 24.11
N MET A 127 0.76 -22.68 23.12
CA MET A 127 0.46 -22.43 21.71
C MET A 127 -1.05 -22.32 21.49
N GLU A 128 -1.83 -23.23 22.07
CA GLU A 128 -3.30 -23.18 22.01
C GLU A 128 -3.83 -21.90 22.67
N ARG A 129 -3.36 -21.57 23.88
CA ARG A 129 -3.76 -20.37 24.61
C ARG A 129 -3.44 -19.07 23.85
N THR A 130 -2.37 -19.06 23.06
CA THR A 130 -1.89 -17.85 22.37
C THR A 130 -2.14 -17.86 20.87
N ALA A 131 -2.96 -18.78 20.37
CA ALA A 131 -3.35 -18.86 18.96
C ALA A 131 -3.89 -17.51 18.43
N GLY A 132 -4.56 -16.73 19.29
CA GLY A 132 -5.05 -15.39 18.97
C GLY A 132 -3.98 -14.39 18.51
N LEU A 133 -2.69 -14.61 18.80
CA LEU A 133 -1.59 -13.76 18.27
C LEU A 133 -1.52 -13.80 16.74
N ALA A 134 -2.06 -14.83 16.08
CA ALA A 134 -2.19 -14.89 14.63
C ALA A 134 -3.11 -13.79 14.06
N LEU A 135 -3.96 -13.15 14.88
CA LEU A 135 -4.88 -12.10 14.47
C LEU A 135 -4.18 -10.75 14.17
N PHE A 136 -2.88 -10.62 14.48
CA PHE A 136 -2.08 -9.52 13.95
C PHE A 136 -2.01 -9.53 12.41
N VAL A 137 -2.25 -10.68 11.75
CA VAL A 137 -2.39 -10.73 10.28
C VAL A 137 -3.66 -10.03 9.80
N ASP A 138 -4.78 -10.15 10.52
CA ASP A 138 -6.02 -9.43 10.19
C ASP A 138 -5.84 -7.91 10.30
N LEU A 139 -5.00 -7.46 11.25
CA LEU A 139 -4.57 -6.06 11.34
C LEU A 139 -3.83 -5.63 10.06
N PHE A 140 -2.99 -6.49 9.48
CA PHE A 140 -2.35 -6.17 8.20
C PHE A 140 -3.36 -6.05 7.06
N PHE A 141 -4.36 -6.94 6.97
CA PHE A 141 -5.36 -6.90 5.91
C PHE A 141 -6.23 -5.64 5.96
N ILE A 142 -6.72 -5.26 7.15
CA ILE A 142 -7.52 -4.02 7.31
C ILE A 142 -6.69 -2.76 7.05
N ILE A 143 -5.45 -2.70 7.53
CA ILE A 143 -4.55 -1.59 7.22
C ILE A 143 -4.25 -1.54 5.73
N SER A 144 -4.04 -2.69 5.09
CA SER A 144 -3.79 -2.76 3.65
C SER A 144 -4.96 -2.15 2.87
N GLY A 145 -6.20 -2.59 3.14
CA GLY A 145 -7.39 -2.03 2.51
C GLY A 145 -7.47 -0.50 2.59
N TYR A 146 -7.23 0.06 3.78
CA TYR A 146 -7.21 1.51 3.99
C TYR A 146 -6.08 2.20 3.21
N VAL A 147 -4.85 1.70 3.31
CA VAL A 147 -3.66 2.31 2.68
C VAL A 147 -3.74 2.22 1.15
N ILE A 148 -4.25 1.11 0.60
CA ILE A 148 -4.44 0.99 -0.85
C ILE A 148 -5.49 2.00 -1.32
N ALA A 149 -6.64 2.09 -0.64
CA ALA A 149 -7.67 3.06 -0.96
C ALA A 149 -7.15 4.51 -0.86
N PHE A 150 -6.43 4.83 0.21
CA PHE A 150 -5.81 6.14 0.41
C PHE A 150 -4.89 6.55 -0.75
N VAL A 151 -4.02 5.65 -1.22
CA VAL A 151 -3.05 6.00 -2.27
C VAL A 151 -3.63 5.91 -3.69
N TYR A 152 -4.60 5.02 -3.94
CA TYR A 152 -5.01 4.63 -5.30
C TYR A 152 -6.49 4.82 -5.65
N HIS A 153 -7.35 5.32 -4.75
CA HIS A 153 -8.78 5.49 -5.07
C HIS A 153 -9.07 6.26 -6.38
N ASP A 154 -8.30 7.31 -6.68
CA ASP A 154 -8.45 8.09 -7.92
C ASP A 154 -7.55 7.61 -9.08
N ARG A 155 -6.83 6.49 -8.90
CA ARG A 155 -5.75 6.03 -9.80
C ARG A 155 -5.97 4.62 -10.34
N THR A 156 -7.23 4.19 -10.44
CA THR A 156 -7.61 2.89 -11.02
C THR A 156 -8.69 3.01 -12.10
N GLY A 157 -8.96 4.23 -12.58
CA GLY A 157 -9.99 4.49 -13.59
C GLY A 157 -9.62 4.03 -15.01
N THR A 158 -8.35 3.73 -15.27
CA THR A 158 -7.88 3.21 -16.56
C THR A 158 -7.04 1.95 -16.39
N PHE A 159 -7.00 1.10 -17.42
CA PHE A 159 -6.16 -0.10 -17.43
C PHE A 159 -4.67 0.22 -17.20
N GLY A 160 -4.17 1.31 -17.78
CA GLY A 160 -2.77 1.71 -17.61
C GLY A 160 -2.44 2.17 -16.18
N ASP A 161 -3.36 2.87 -15.51
CA ASP A 161 -3.16 3.27 -14.11
C ASP A 161 -3.23 2.05 -13.18
N TYR A 162 -4.12 1.09 -13.47
CA TYR A 162 -4.19 -0.19 -12.77
C TYR A 162 -2.95 -1.07 -12.97
N ALA A 163 -2.43 -1.18 -14.21
CA ALA A 163 -1.19 -1.88 -14.49
C ALA A 163 0.00 -1.28 -13.73
N THR A 164 0.07 0.06 -13.67
CA THR A 164 1.10 0.79 -12.90
C THR A 164 0.95 0.52 -11.40
N PHE A 165 -0.29 0.44 -10.89
CA PHE A 165 -0.56 0.05 -9.51
C PHE A 165 -0.03 -1.36 -9.20
N ILE A 166 -0.40 -2.37 -10.01
CA ILE A 166 0.04 -3.75 -9.83
C ILE A 166 1.56 -3.87 -9.93
N GLN A 167 2.17 -3.19 -10.90
CA GLN A 167 3.63 -3.14 -11.05
C GLN A 167 4.32 -2.64 -9.77
N ARG A 168 3.83 -1.55 -9.17
CA ARG A 168 4.40 -1.02 -7.92
C ARG A 168 4.25 -1.98 -6.75
N ARG A 169 3.19 -2.82 -6.75
CA ARG A 169 2.98 -3.86 -5.74
C ARG A 169 3.93 -5.04 -5.96
N ILE A 170 4.07 -5.48 -7.19
CA ILE A 170 5.06 -6.50 -7.59
C ILE A 170 6.46 -6.05 -7.19
N GLY A 171 6.88 -4.83 -7.54
CA GLY A 171 8.19 -4.29 -7.18
C GLY A 171 8.41 -4.10 -5.68
N ARG A 172 7.34 -4.09 -4.87
CA ARG A 172 7.41 -4.03 -3.42
C ARG A 172 7.52 -5.42 -2.77
N LEU A 173 6.80 -6.43 -3.29
CA LEU A 173 6.68 -7.74 -2.65
C LEU A 173 7.60 -8.79 -3.29
N VAL A 174 7.51 -8.96 -4.61
CA VAL A 174 8.06 -10.11 -5.33
C VAL A 174 9.59 -10.27 -5.17
N PRO A 175 10.42 -9.21 -5.21
CA PRO A 175 11.87 -9.37 -5.10
C PRO A 175 12.32 -10.06 -3.81
N LEU A 176 11.77 -9.64 -2.66
CA LEU A 176 12.11 -10.26 -1.38
C LEU A 176 11.46 -11.63 -1.24
N HIS A 177 10.23 -11.78 -1.73
CA HIS A 177 9.55 -13.08 -1.76
C HIS A 177 10.38 -14.13 -2.48
N TRP A 178 10.87 -13.85 -3.69
CA TRP A 178 11.73 -14.77 -4.43
C TRP A 178 13.04 -15.06 -3.74
N LEU A 179 13.68 -14.07 -3.13
CA LEU A 179 14.92 -14.29 -2.39
C LEU A 179 14.67 -15.22 -1.19
N THR A 180 13.66 -14.93 -0.38
CA THR A 180 13.34 -15.76 0.80
C THR A 180 12.85 -17.15 0.41
N LEU A 181 12.14 -17.28 -0.71
CA LEU A 181 11.77 -18.57 -1.29
C LEU A 181 13.01 -19.37 -1.69
N ALA A 182 13.96 -18.76 -2.42
CA ALA A 182 15.19 -19.42 -2.84
C ALA A 182 16.03 -19.88 -1.62
N VAL A 183 16.15 -19.03 -0.60
CA VAL A 183 16.84 -19.37 0.66
C VAL A 183 16.12 -20.51 1.37
N ALA A 184 14.79 -20.48 1.46
CA ALA A 184 14.01 -21.54 2.08
C ALA A 184 14.15 -22.87 1.33
N ILE A 185 14.11 -22.87 -0.01
CA ILE A 185 14.38 -24.05 -0.84
C ILE A 185 15.77 -24.63 -0.54
N ALA A 186 16.80 -23.77 -0.46
CA ALA A 186 18.16 -24.21 -0.16
C ALA A 186 18.27 -24.86 1.23
N ILE A 187 17.65 -24.25 2.25
CA ILE A 187 17.62 -24.78 3.63
C ILE A 187 16.89 -26.12 3.69
N TRP A 188 15.72 -26.23 3.08
CA TRP A 188 14.96 -27.48 3.05
C TRP A 188 15.67 -28.57 2.25
N SER A 189 16.39 -28.21 1.18
CA SER A 189 17.24 -29.14 0.43
C SER A 189 18.35 -29.69 1.32
N LEU A 190 19.03 -28.82 2.09
CA LEU A 190 20.04 -29.21 3.05
C LEU A 190 19.45 -30.16 4.10
N PHE A 191 18.29 -29.85 4.69
CA PHE A 191 17.62 -30.71 5.67
C PHE A 191 17.30 -32.10 5.09
N ARG A 192 16.87 -32.19 3.82
CA ARG A 192 16.69 -33.48 3.14
C ARG A 192 18.00 -34.25 3.02
N THR A 193 19.10 -33.59 2.62
CA THR A 193 20.39 -34.25 2.44
C THR A 193 20.99 -34.79 3.74
N VAL A 194 20.78 -34.11 4.87
CA VAL A 194 21.30 -34.54 6.18
C VAL A 194 20.32 -35.42 6.97
N GLY A 195 19.23 -35.87 6.34
CA GLY A 195 18.21 -36.71 6.98
C GLY A 195 17.45 -36.02 8.12
N ALA A 196 17.42 -34.68 8.15
CA ALA A 196 16.69 -33.88 9.13
C ALA A 196 15.32 -33.39 8.61
N ALA A 197 14.97 -33.71 7.36
CA ALA A 197 13.67 -33.43 6.79
C ALA A 197 12.60 -34.30 7.46
N GLY A 198 11.90 -33.72 8.43
CA GLY A 198 10.76 -34.36 9.10
C GLY A 198 9.46 -34.33 8.27
N SER A 199 8.34 -34.63 8.92
CA SER A 199 6.99 -34.61 8.35
C SER A 199 6.55 -33.23 7.83
N HIS A 200 7.17 -32.14 8.29
CA HIS A 200 6.86 -30.76 7.91
C HIS A 200 7.59 -30.29 6.64
N THR A 201 8.07 -31.20 5.81
CA THR A 201 8.83 -30.83 4.60
C THR A 201 7.86 -30.38 3.49
N PRO A 202 8.07 -29.19 2.87
CA PRO A 202 7.27 -28.74 1.74
C PRO A 202 7.49 -29.61 0.50
N SER A 203 6.53 -29.59 -0.43
CA SER A 203 6.63 -30.29 -1.71
C SER A 203 7.64 -29.61 -2.65
N PHE A 204 8.55 -30.40 -3.21
CA PHE A 204 9.55 -29.95 -4.20
C PHE A 204 9.10 -30.17 -5.64
N ALA A 205 7.82 -30.52 -5.84
CA ALA A 205 7.26 -30.62 -7.18
C ALA A 205 7.36 -29.24 -7.89
N PRO A 206 7.82 -29.17 -9.15
CA PRO A 206 8.02 -27.91 -9.86
C PRO A 206 6.78 -27.00 -9.86
N GLU A 207 5.59 -27.59 -9.94
CA GLU A 207 4.30 -26.91 -9.84
C GLU A 207 4.08 -26.21 -8.50
N CYS A 208 4.44 -26.83 -7.37
CA CYS A 208 4.31 -26.21 -6.04
C CYS A 208 5.31 -25.06 -5.85
N ILE A 209 6.52 -25.19 -6.41
CA ILE A 209 7.52 -24.11 -6.41
C ILE A 209 7.03 -22.94 -7.27
N ALA A 210 6.50 -23.21 -8.46
CA ALA A 210 5.99 -22.19 -9.37
C ALA A 210 4.77 -21.46 -8.74
N GLU A 211 3.85 -22.20 -8.14
CA GLU A 211 2.71 -21.65 -7.41
C GLU A 211 3.16 -20.72 -6.28
N THR A 212 4.11 -21.17 -5.46
CA THR A 212 4.65 -20.35 -4.37
C THR A 212 5.35 -19.12 -4.93
N ALA A 213 6.18 -19.27 -5.97
CA ALA A 213 6.91 -18.17 -6.60
C ALA A 213 5.99 -17.11 -7.21
N LEU A 214 4.83 -17.52 -7.73
CA LEU A 214 3.82 -16.65 -8.31
C LEU A 214 2.78 -16.15 -7.30
N LEU A 215 2.96 -16.46 -6.00
CA LEU A 215 2.04 -16.07 -4.93
C LEU A 215 0.60 -16.58 -5.17
N MET A 216 0.45 -17.82 -5.67
CA MET A 216 -0.86 -18.45 -5.93
C MET A 216 -1.32 -19.43 -4.85
N HIS A 217 -0.41 -19.79 -3.93
CA HIS A 217 -0.60 -20.85 -2.93
C HIS A 217 -1.66 -20.55 -1.86
N ALA A 218 -2.15 -19.32 -1.74
CA ALA A 218 -3.25 -18.99 -0.83
C ALA A 218 -4.63 -19.42 -1.33
N TYR A 219 -4.80 -19.71 -2.63
CA TYR A 219 -6.08 -20.13 -3.21
C TYR A 219 -6.01 -21.44 -4.00
N LEU A 220 -4.83 -21.80 -4.50
CA LEU A 220 -4.53 -23.13 -5.04
C LEU A 220 -3.49 -23.75 -4.11
N PRO A 221 -3.83 -24.54 -3.10
CA PRO A 221 -2.82 -25.23 -2.30
C PRO A 221 -2.26 -26.43 -3.07
N CYS A 222 -0.94 -26.54 -3.19
CA CYS A 222 -0.27 -27.70 -3.80
C CYS A 222 0.31 -28.68 -2.78
N GLY A 223 0.34 -29.96 -3.15
CA GLY A 223 0.96 -31.03 -2.37
C GLY A 223 0.32 -31.21 -0.99
N ASN A 224 1.14 -31.12 0.07
CA ASN A 224 0.72 -31.26 1.46
C ASN A 224 0.24 -29.94 2.09
N GLY A 225 0.02 -28.89 1.30
CA GLY A 225 -0.39 -27.57 1.77
C GLY A 225 0.71 -26.79 2.51
N LEU A 226 1.91 -27.37 2.67
CA LEU A 226 3.05 -26.70 3.29
C LEU A 226 3.82 -25.89 2.24
N THR A 227 4.16 -24.66 2.60
CA THR A 227 4.96 -23.76 1.77
C THR A 227 6.39 -23.68 2.28
N PHE A 228 7.34 -23.37 1.39
CA PHE A 228 8.75 -23.23 1.76
C PHE A 228 8.99 -22.15 2.81
N ASN A 229 8.30 -21.02 2.67
CA ASN A 229 8.24 -19.97 3.67
C ASN A 229 6.81 -19.89 4.21
N GLY A 230 6.58 -20.48 5.37
CA GLY A 230 5.27 -20.68 5.97
C GLY A 230 4.43 -19.41 6.06
N VAL A 231 5.05 -18.24 6.26
CA VAL A 231 4.32 -16.97 6.42
C VAL A 231 3.95 -16.28 5.11
N SER A 232 4.42 -16.80 3.97
CA SER A 232 4.15 -16.20 2.65
C SER A 232 2.69 -16.29 2.20
N TRP A 233 1.86 -17.14 2.84
CA TRP A 233 0.43 -17.28 2.52
C TRP A 233 -0.33 -15.95 2.61
N SER A 234 0.01 -15.09 3.57
CA SER A 234 -0.67 -13.81 3.78
C SER A 234 -0.39 -12.83 2.65
N ILE A 235 0.84 -12.87 2.11
CA ILE A 235 1.26 -12.05 0.97
C ILE A 235 0.58 -12.53 -0.31
N SER A 236 0.40 -13.84 -0.46
CA SER A 236 -0.37 -14.43 -1.56
C SER A 236 -1.84 -13.99 -1.51
N ALA A 237 -2.48 -14.05 -0.34
CA ALA A 237 -3.83 -13.52 -0.16
C ALA A 237 -3.92 -12.01 -0.43
N GLU A 238 -2.93 -11.23 0.03
CA GLU A 238 -2.86 -9.80 -0.21
C GLU A 238 -2.75 -9.46 -1.71
N MET A 239 -2.01 -10.26 -2.49
CA MET A 239 -1.92 -10.07 -3.93
C MET A 239 -3.27 -10.29 -4.62
N VAL A 240 -4.07 -11.26 -4.18
CA VAL A 240 -5.45 -11.44 -4.67
C VAL A 240 -6.32 -10.23 -4.34
N MET A 241 -6.17 -9.64 -3.14
CA MET A 241 -6.89 -8.42 -2.77
C MET A 241 -6.49 -7.23 -3.64
N TYR A 242 -5.22 -7.12 -4.04
CA TYR A 242 -4.79 -6.10 -4.98
C TYR A 242 -5.39 -6.30 -6.36
N LEU A 243 -5.54 -7.54 -6.81
CA LEU A 243 -6.20 -7.84 -8.07
C LEU A 243 -7.70 -7.48 -8.04
N ALA A 244 -8.35 -7.69 -6.89
CA ALA A 244 -9.75 -7.33 -6.68
C ALA A 244 -9.98 -5.83 -6.39
N PHE A 245 -8.92 -5.06 -6.10
CA PHE A 245 -9.02 -3.69 -5.63
C PHE A 245 -9.82 -2.74 -6.54
N PRO A 246 -9.73 -2.78 -7.89
CA PRO A 246 -10.54 -1.89 -8.73
C PRO A 246 -12.04 -2.01 -8.48
N LEU A 247 -12.53 -3.23 -8.24
CA LEU A 247 -13.93 -3.46 -7.89
C LEU A 247 -14.26 -2.90 -6.51
N VAL A 248 -13.39 -3.16 -5.51
CA VAL A 248 -13.55 -2.60 -4.15
C VAL A 248 -13.56 -1.07 -4.19
N ALA A 249 -12.69 -0.45 -4.98
CA ALA A 249 -12.63 0.99 -5.14
C ALA A 249 -13.90 1.55 -5.81
N LEU A 250 -14.39 0.91 -6.87
CA LEU A 250 -15.64 1.29 -7.53
C LEU A 250 -16.84 1.23 -6.57
N LEU A 251 -16.97 0.14 -5.81
CA LEU A 251 -18.05 -0.04 -4.84
C LEU A 251 -17.95 0.97 -3.70
N GLY A 252 -16.73 1.21 -3.19
CA GLY A 252 -16.49 2.20 -2.15
C GLY A 252 -16.78 3.64 -2.58
N ALA A 253 -16.43 4.00 -3.81
CA ALA A 253 -16.74 5.32 -4.38
C ALA A 253 -18.25 5.52 -4.59
N ARG A 254 -18.99 4.45 -4.92
CA ARG A 254 -20.46 4.47 -5.06
C ARG A 254 -21.20 4.42 -3.74
N GLY A 255 -20.59 3.90 -2.68
CA GLY A 255 -21.26 3.77 -1.39
C GLY A 255 -20.35 3.20 -0.31
N GLY A 256 -19.54 4.06 0.31
CA GLY A 256 -18.62 3.65 1.37
C GLY A 256 -19.29 2.91 2.53
N LEU A 257 -20.49 3.32 2.94
CA LEU A 257 -21.26 2.63 3.99
C LEU A 257 -21.79 1.27 3.53
N LEU A 258 -22.18 1.12 2.27
CA LEU A 258 -22.60 -0.17 1.72
C LEU A 258 -21.43 -1.13 1.63
N LEU A 259 -20.24 -0.65 1.25
CA LEU A 259 -19.02 -1.46 1.27
C LEU A 259 -18.67 -1.89 2.71
N LEU A 260 -18.81 -0.99 3.69
CA LEU A 260 -18.62 -1.32 5.10
C LEU A 260 -19.61 -2.39 5.56
N ALA A 261 -20.90 -2.21 5.27
CA ALA A 261 -21.95 -3.16 5.62
C ALA A 261 -21.72 -4.52 4.96
N ALA A 262 -21.33 -4.56 3.68
CA ALA A 262 -21.00 -5.78 2.97
C ALA A 262 -19.78 -6.49 3.57
N GLY A 263 -18.71 -5.76 3.92
CA GLY A 263 -17.53 -6.32 4.57
C GLY A 263 -17.83 -6.88 5.96
N VAL A 264 -18.62 -6.16 6.77
CA VAL A 264 -19.07 -6.62 8.10
C VAL A 264 -20.01 -7.83 7.98
N ALA A 265 -20.94 -7.82 7.03
CA ALA A 265 -21.83 -8.94 6.78
C ALA A 265 -21.07 -10.19 6.32
N ALA A 266 -20.09 -10.05 5.43
CA ALA A 266 -19.22 -11.13 5.01
C ALA A 266 -18.41 -11.70 6.19
N LEU A 267 -17.86 -10.82 7.04
CA LEU A 267 -17.16 -11.25 8.26
C LEU A 267 -18.09 -12.01 9.21
N ALA A 268 -19.28 -11.47 9.47
CA ALA A 268 -20.26 -12.08 10.36
C ALA A 268 -20.74 -13.45 9.83
N ALA A 269 -20.95 -13.56 8.52
CA ALA A 269 -21.30 -14.83 7.88
C ALA A 269 -20.19 -15.87 8.04
N LEU A 270 -18.93 -15.50 7.76
CA LEU A 270 -17.78 -16.40 7.94
C LEU A 270 -17.60 -16.80 9.41
N MET A 271 -17.81 -15.86 10.35
CA MET A 271 -17.76 -16.17 11.78
C MET A 271 -18.91 -17.05 12.24
N THR A 272 -20.10 -16.91 11.66
CA THR A 272 -21.24 -17.80 11.97
C THR A 272 -20.96 -19.22 11.48
N VAL A 273 -20.35 -19.37 10.30
CA VAL A 273 -19.89 -20.66 9.80
C VAL A 273 -18.81 -21.24 10.73
N ASN A 274 -17.83 -20.42 11.14
CA ASN A 274 -16.76 -20.87 12.05
C ASN A 274 -17.27 -21.29 13.44
N LEU A 275 -18.28 -20.61 13.98
CA LEU A 275 -18.89 -20.93 15.27
C LEU A 275 -19.92 -22.06 15.19
N SER A 276 -20.36 -22.42 13.98
CA SER A 276 -21.26 -23.55 13.81
C SER A 276 -20.48 -24.85 13.85
N ASP A 277 -20.98 -25.86 14.56
CA ASP A 277 -20.40 -27.22 14.59
C ASP A 277 -20.41 -27.92 13.21
N TYR A 278 -20.86 -27.23 12.15
CA TYR A 278 -20.77 -27.68 10.78
C TYR A 278 -19.34 -27.50 10.25
N HIS A 279 -18.51 -28.52 10.48
CA HIS A 279 -17.22 -28.66 9.81
C HIS A 279 -17.44 -28.94 8.32
N TRP A 280 -17.68 -27.89 7.53
CA TRP A 280 -17.62 -28.00 6.09
C TRP A 280 -16.16 -28.21 5.68
N SER A 281 -15.86 -29.18 4.82
CA SER A 281 -14.48 -29.54 4.43
C SER A 281 -13.65 -28.40 3.82
N LEU A 282 -14.28 -27.27 3.45
CA LEU A 282 -13.62 -26.06 2.96
C LEU A 282 -13.29 -25.03 4.05
N TYR A 283 -13.84 -25.15 5.25
CA TYR A 283 -13.62 -24.23 6.37
C TYR A 283 -12.86 -24.97 7.49
N GLY A 284 -11.68 -24.45 7.84
CA GLY A 284 -10.89 -24.97 8.96
C GLY A 284 -11.63 -24.86 10.29
N ALA A 285 -11.13 -25.53 11.32
CA ALA A 285 -11.79 -25.63 12.62
C ALA A 285 -11.78 -24.29 13.39
N THR A 286 -10.87 -23.38 13.04
CA THR A 286 -10.72 -22.06 13.68
C THR A 286 -10.68 -20.93 12.64
N TRP A 287 -10.91 -19.68 13.05
CA TRP A 287 -10.81 -18.52 12.16
C TRP A 287 -9.44 -18.46 11.48
N THR A 288 -8.41 -18.91 12.19
CA THR A 288 -7.03 -18.87 11.70
C THR A 288 -6.74 -19.85 10.57
N GLU A 289 -7.57 -20.89 10.42
CA GLU A 289 -7.45 -21.96 9.42
C GLU A 289 -8.37 -21.76 8.21
N ILE A 290 -9.23 -20.74 8.22
CA ILE A 290 -10.06 -20.38 7.06
C ILE A 290 -9.14 -20.08 5.87
N PRO A 291 -9.52 -20.49 4.63
CA PRO A 291 -8.78 -20.16 3.43
C PRO A 291 -8.37 -18.69 3.41
N ALA A 292 -7.07 -18.45 3.21
CA ALA A 292 -6.45 -17.16 3.46
C ALA A 292 -7.12 -15.99 2.71
N VAL A 293 -7.58 -16.22 1.48
CA VAL A 293 -8.31 -15.22 0.68
C VAL A 293 -9.67 -14.86 1.29
N LEU A 294 -10.41 -15.85 1.79
CA LEU A 294 -11.71 -15.63 2.43
C LEU A 294 -11.55 -14.90 3.76
N ARG A 295 -10.48 -15.18 4.51
CA ARG A 295 -10.12 -14.44 5.72
C ARG A 295 -9.70 -13.00 5.41
N ALA A 296 -8.92 -12.77 4.35
CA ALA A 296 -8.41 -11.44 3.99
C ALA A 296 -9.48 -10.51 3.40
N ALA A 297 -10.41 -11.05 2.61
CA ALA A 297 -11.42 -10.28 1.88
C ALA A 297 -12.28 -9.32 2.74
N PRO A 298 -12.95 -9.76 3.81
CA PRO A 298 -13.76 -8.87 4.63
C PRO A 298 -12.91 -7.80 5.32
N SER A 299 -11.76 -8.17 5.88
CA SER A 299 -10.83 -7.26 6.55
C SER A 299 -10.35 -6.16 5.62
N PHE A 300 -9.94 -6.54 4.40
CA PHE A 300 -9.50 -5.61 3.36
C PHE A 300 -10.64 -4.69 2.89
N ALA A 301 -11.84 -5.23 2.67
CA ALA A 301 -13.01 -4.45 2.27
C ALA A 301 -13.42 -3.43 3.35
N ILE A 302 -13.41 -3.83 4.63
CA ILE A 302 -13.66 -2.94 5.77
C ILE A 302 -12.60 -1.84 5.79
N GLY A 303 -11.32 -2.19 5.65
CA GLY A 303 -10.23 -1.21 5.58
C GLY A 303 -10.42 -0.16 4.47
N ALA A 304 -10.76 -0.62 3.26
CA ALA A 304 -11.07 0.27 2.15
C ALA A 304 -12.31 1.14 2.43
N ALA A 305 -13.35 0.57 3.05
CA ALA A 305 -14.55 1.31 3.44
C ALA A 305 -14.24 2.40 4.49
N LEU A 306 -13.33 2.15 5.43
CA LEU A 306 -12.89 3.17 6.40
C LEU A 306 -12.28 4.39 5.71
N TYR A 307 -11.62 4.22 4.56
CA TYR A 307 -11.12 5.34 3.76
C TYR A 307 -12.25 6.17 3.14
N TYR A 308 -13.25 5.52 2.54
CA TYR A 308 -14.40 6.22 1.95
C TYR A 308 -15.27 6.90 3.02
N ASN A 309 -15.30 6.37 4.25
CA ASN A 309 -16.00 6.95 5.38
C ASN A 309 -15.10 7.76 6.33
N ARG A 310 -13.90 8.18 5.88
CA ARG A 310 -12.90 8.84 6.74
C ARG A 310 -13.40 10.09 7.45
N ALA A 311 -14.40 10.78 6.91
CA ALA A 311 -15.02 11.93 7.57
C ALA A 311 -15.72 11.54 8.88
N LEU A 312 -16.37 10.38 8.93
CA LEU A 312 -16.96 9.81 10.15
C LEU A 312 -15.87 9.34 11.11
N ILE A 313 -14.82 8.68 10.59
CA ILE A 313 -13.72 8.16 11.41
C ILE A 313 -12.93 9.29 12.08
N ALA A 314 -12.78 10.45 11.43
CA ALA A 314 -12.15 11.62 12.00
C ALA A 314 -12.85 12.14 13.29
N CYS A 315 -14.14 11.80 13.46
CA CYS A 315 -14.96 12.22 14.60
C CYS A 315 -14.86 11.29 15.81
N VAL A 316 -14.10 10.19 15.74
CA VAL A 316 -13.89 9.31 16.90
C VAL A 316 -13.26 10.12 18.04
N PRO A 317 -13.88 10.16 19.24
CA PRO A 317 -13.35 10.91 20.36
C PRO A 317 -12.12 10.22 20.95
N ALA A 318 -11.12 11.01 21.34
CA ALA A 318 -9.91 10.54 22.01
C ALA A 318 -9.23 9.31 21.34
N PRO A 319 -9.01 9.29 20.02
CA PRO A 319 -8.59 8.08 19.30
C PRO A 319 -7.23 7.57 19.76
N ARG A 320 -6.36 8.43 20.29
CA ARG A 320 -5.06 8.04 20.84
C ARG A 320 -5.18 7.21 22.13
N LEU A 321 -6.13 7.55 23.01
CA LEU A 321 -6.39 6.76 24.22
C LEU A 321 -7.02 5.42 23.86
N ILE A 322 -7.98 5.43 22.93
CA ILE A 322 -8.58 4.20 22.39
C ILE A 322 -7.51 3.33 21.74
N LEU A 323 -6.59 3.91 20.96
CA LEU A 323 -5.51 3.17 20.31
C LEU A 323 -4.62 2.46 21.33
N ILE A 324 -4.14 3.18 22.35
CA ILE A 324 -3.29 2.61 23.40
C ILE A 324 -4.05 1.53 24.16
N GLY A 325 -5.27 1.83 24.61
CA GLY A 325 -6.11 0.89 25.36
C GLY A 325 -6.44 -0.36 24.55
N ALA A 326 -6.90 -0.21 23.32
CA ALA A 326 -7.24 -1.32 22.43
C ALA A 326 -6.02 -2.17 22.06
N THR A 327 -4.83 -1.57 21.87
CA THR A 327 -3.60 -2.32 21.58
C THR A 327 -3.17 -3.16 22.79
N LEU A 328 -3.27 -2.61 24.01
CA LEU A 328 -3.00 -3.34 25.24
C LEU A 328 -4.04 -4.45 25.47
N CYS A 329 -5.32 -4.13 25.31
CA CYS A 329 -6.41 -5.10 25.42
C CYS A 329 -6.28 -6.23 24.38
N SER A 330 -5.90 -5.92 23.13
CA SER A 330 -5.69 -6.97 22.12
C SER A 330 -4.56 -7.89 22.51
N PHE A 331 -3.42 -7.34 22.98
CA PHE A 331 -2.31 -8.16 23.42
C PHE A 331 -2.68 -9.05 24.62
N VAL A 332 -3.37 -8.50 25.62
CA VAL A 332 -3.84 -9.28 26.78
C VAL A 332 -4.84 -10.35 26.35
N ALA A 333 -5.80 -10.03 25.49
CA ALA A 333 -6.79 -10.98 24.97
C ALA A 333 -6.11 -12.14 24.23
N MET A 334 -5.15 -11.83 23.36
CA MET A 334 -4.36 -12.81 22.62
C MET A 334 -3.51 -13.70 23.52
N MET A 335 -2.94 -13.15 24.60
CA MET A 335 -2.09 -13.91 25.54
C MET A 335 -2.86 -14.84 26.48
N ASN A 336 -4.17 -14.60 26.65
CA ASN A 336 -5.02 -15.33 27.60
C ASN A 336 -6.07 -16.23 26.93
N GLY A 337 -5.98 -16.44 25.62
CA GLY A 337 -6.92 -17.31 24.90
C GLY A 337 -8.35 -16.77 24.86
N ALA A 338 -8.52 -15.46 24.80
CA ALA A 338 -9.85 -14.86 24.65
C ALA A 338 -10.50 -15.30 23.32
N PRO A 339 -11.84 -15.37 23.24
CA PRO A 339 -12.53 -15.80 22.02
C PRO A 339 -12.08 -15.04 20.77
N GLU A 340 -11.91 -15.74 19.65
CA GLU A 340 -11.36 -15.17 18.40
C GLU A 340 -12.16 -13.97 17.91
N LEU A 341 -13.49 -14.04 17.95
CA LEU A 341 -14.38 -12.94 17.56
C LEU A 341 -14.14 -11.68 18.41
N VAL A 342 -14.03 -11.84 19.74
CA VAL A 342 -13.80 -10.71 20.65
C VAL A 342 -12.44 -10.08 20.35
N THR A 343 -11.40 -10.91 20.21
CA THR A 343 -10.06 -10.44 19.90
C THR A 343 -9.99 -9.74 18.54
N LEU A 344 -10.66 -10.28 17.51
CA LEU A 344 -10.72 -9.68 16.18
C LEU A 344 -11.43 -8.33 16.18
N VAL A 345 -12.53 -8.18 16.92
CA VAL A 345 -13.21 -6.88 17.10
C VAL A 345 -12.26 -5.85 17.74
N ILE A 346 -11.50 -6.25 18.77
CA ILE A 346 -10.52 -5.35 19.39
C ILE A 346 -9.42 -4.96 18.38
N VAL A 347 -8.92 -5.91 17.57
CA VAL A 347 -7.96 -5.63 16.50
C VAL A 347 -8.50 -4.62 15.48
N TYR A 348 -9.78 -4.69 15.14
CA TYR A 348 -10.40 -3.71 14.25
C TYR A 348 -10.57 -2.34 14.91
N ILE A 349 -10.85 -2.30 16.22
CA ILE A 349 -10.85 -1.06 17.00
C ILE A 349 -9.45 -0.43 16.98
N VAL A 350 -8.37 -1.22 17.09
CA VAL A 350 -6.99 -0.73 16.93
C VAL A 350 -6.80 -0.06 15.57
N ALA A 351 -7.23 -0.70 14.48
CA ALA A 351 -7.12 -0.13 13.13
C ALA A 351 -7.91 1.19 12.99
N VAL A 352 -9.17 1.21 13.43
CA VAL A 352 -10.04 2.40 13.39
C VAL A 352 -9.45 3.53 14.21
N ALA A 353 -8.95 3.25 15.41
CA ALA A 353 -8.35 4.22 16.30
C ALA A 353 -7.03 4.78 15.74
N ALA A 354 -6.20 3.95 15.10
CA ALA A 354 -4.98 4.38 14.43
C ALA A 354 -5.31 5.32 13.25
N ILE A 355 -6.28 4.96 12.41
CA ILE A 355 -6.77 5.80 11.31
C ILE A 355 -7.30 7.13 11.84
N ALA A 356 -8.15 7.11 12.87
CA ALA A 356 -8.71 8.31 13.46
C ALA A 356 -7.62 9.23 14.05
N ALA A 357 -6.60 8.67 14.70
CA ALA A 357 -5.47 9.41 15.23
C ALA A 357 -4.64 10.07 14.12
N ASP A 358 -4.41 9.37 13.01
CA ASP A 358 -3.73 9.90 11.82
C ASP A 358 -4.54 11.03 11.16
N LEU A 359 -5.86 10.86 11.00
CA LEU A 359 -6.76 11.89 10.44
C LEU A 359 -6.86 13.15 11.30
N GLN A 360 -6.72 13.04 12.63
CA GLN A 360 -6.70 14.19 13.53
C GLN A 360 -5.34 14.92 13.56
N GLY A 361 -4.29 14.34 12.98
CA GLY A 361 -2.96 14.97 12.83
C GLY A 361 -2.17 15.17 14.13
N ALA A 362 -2.71 14.78 15.28
CA ALA A 362 -2.07 14.95 16.58
C ALA A 362 -1.09 13.81 16.88
N VAL A 363 0.18 13.99 16.48
CA VAL A 363 1.21 12.94 16.58
C VAL A 363 2.12 13.18 17.78
N SER A 364 2.28 12.17 18.64
CA SER A 364 3.22 12.24 19.77
C SER A 364 4.69 12.12 19.31
N PRO A 365 5.67 12.68 20.06
CA PRO A 365 7.08 12.53 19.72
C PRO A 365 7.53 11.07 19.64
N ALA A 366 6.95 10.18 20.47
CA ALA A 366 7.24 8.75 20.44
C ALA A 366 6.81 8.11 19.11
N VAL A 367 5.57 8.37 18.66
CA VAL A 367 5.08 7.87 17.37
C VAL A 367 5.94 8.38 16.22
N ARG A 368 6.32 9.67 16.22
CA ARG A 368 7.18 10.24 15.18
C ARG A 368 8.56 9.58 15.09
N ARG A 369 9.12 9.12 16.22
CA ARG A 369 10.41 8.41 16.27
C ARG A 369 10.29 6.95 15.83
N CYS A 370 9.19 6.28 16.17
CA CYS A 370 9.03 4.85 15.93
C CYS A 370 8.32 4.51 14.61
N ALA A 371 7.47 5.39 14.07
CA ALA A 371 6.78 5.17 12.79
C ALA A 371 7.71 4.83 11.60
N PRO A 372 8.93 5.41 11.47
CA PRO A 372 9.89 4.98 10.45
C PRO A 372 10.25 3.48 10.48
N LEU A 373 10.10 2.79 11.62
CA LEU A 373 10.32 1.35 11.73
C LEU A 373 9.30 0.54 10.91
N GLY A 374 8.13 1.11 10.58
CA GLY A 374 7.13 0.50 9.70
C GLY A 374 7.65 0.18 8.30
N GLN A 375 8.77 0.78 7.87
CA GLN A 375 9.45 0.40 6.63
C GLN A 375 10.00 -1.03 6.68
N LEU A 376 10.42 -1.49 7.86
CA LEU A 376 11.01 -2.82 8.06
C LEU A 376 9.97 -3.92 8.24
N THR A 377 8.67 -3.58 8.36
CA THR A 377 7.59 -4.55 8.58
C THR A 377 7.66 -5.72 7.61
N TYR A 378 7.83 -5.45 6.32
CA TYR A 378 7.85 -6.50 5.31
C TYR A 378 9.10 -7.37 5.41
N SER A 379 10.27 -6.76 5.61
CA SER A 379 11.55 -7.45 5.77
C SER A 379 11.54 -8.37 6.99
N ILE A 380 11.11 -7.85 8.15
CA ILE A 380 10.98 -8.61 9.40
C ILE A 380 9.99 -9.75 9.21
N TYR A 381 8.84 -9.46 8.59
CA TYR A 381 7.82 -10.47 8.32
C TYR A 381 8.31 -11.59 7.41
N MET A 382 9.08 -11.33 6.35
CA MET A 382 9.52 -12.40 5.45
C MET A 382 10.69 -13.23 6.00
N TRP A 383 11.60 -12.60 6.75
CA TRP A 383 12.80 -13.28 7.26
C TRP A 383 12.58 -14.04 8.56
N HIS A 384 11.62 -13.65 9.41
CA HIS A 384 11.51 -14.25 10.75
C HIS A 384 11.28 -15.75 10.74
N SER A 385 10.38 -16.27 9.89
CA SER A 385 10.07 -17.69 9.85
C SER A 385 11.30 -18.53 9.47
N ILE A 386 12.09 -18.07 8.50
CA ILE A 386 13.34 -18.74 8.08
C ILE A 386 14.39 -18.71 9.20
N ILE A 387 14.56 -17.56 9.85
CA ILE A 387 15.54 -17.42 10.93
C ILE A 387 15.16 -18.28 12.14
N ILE A 388 13.88 -18.28 12.52
CA ILE A 388 13.36 -19.14 13.61
C ILE A 388 13.51 -20.62 13.24
N LEU A 389 13.20 -21.01 12.01
CA LEU A 389 13.36 -22.39 11.52
C LEU A 389 14.81 -22.87 11.65
N VAL A 390 15.79 -22.05 11.23
CA VAL A 390 17.21 -22.44 11.28
C VAL A 390 17.75 -22.37 12.70
N LEU A 391 17.59 -21.25 13.39
CA LEU A 391 18.21 -21.05 14.68
C LEU A 391 17.51 -21.87 15.76
N ILE A 392 16.19 -21.85 15.82
CA ILE A 392 15.49 -22.47 16.95
C ILE A 392 15.14 -23.92 16.65
N ASN A 393 14.46 -24.20 15.53
CA ASN A 393 13.94 -25.55 15.28
C ASN A 393 15.05 -26.53 14.86
N ALA A 394 16.05 -26.08 14.10
CA ALA A 394 17.13 -26.96 13.66
C ALA A 394 18.29 -27.07 14.66
N ILE A 395 18.69 -25.96 15.31
CA ILE A 395 19.80 -25.95 16.27
C ILE A 395 19.28 -26.15 17.70
N GLY A 396 18.27 -25.38 18.11
CA GLY A 396 17.74 -25.40 19.47
C GLY A 396 17.20 -26.76 19.89
N ASP A 397 16.21 -27.28 19.18
CA ASP A 397 15.55 -28.53 19.58
C ASP A 397 16.46 -29.77 19.47
N LYS A 398 17.40 -29.78 18.51
CA LYS A 398 18.31 -30.93 18.29
C LYS A 398 19.52 -30.95 19.23
N PHE A 399 20.06 -29.79 19.60
CA PHE A 399 21.32 -29.72 20.36
C PHE A 399 21.15 -29.27 21.81
N LEU A 400 20.10 -28.51 22.14
CA LEU A 400 19.96 -27.95 23.48
C LEU A 400 19.21 -28.86 24.46
N HIS A 401 18.63 -29.98 24.00
CA HIS A 401 18.02 -31.05 24.82
C HIS A 401 17.11 -30.51 25.95
N GLY A 402 16.31 -29.46 25.67
CA GLY A 402 15.39 -28.87 26.65
C GLY A 402 16.03 -27.96 27.70
N ARG A 403 17.31 -27.57 27.56
CA ARG A 403 17.96 -26.56 28.43
C ARG A 403 17.34 -25.17 28.19
N GLN A 404 16.35 -24.83 29.02
CA GLN A 404 15.56 -23.60 28.89
C GLN A 404 16.42 -22.33 28.77
N ALA A 405 17.48 -22.18 29.57
CA ALA A 405 18.35 -21.01 29.50
C ALA A 405 19.04 -20.84 28.12
N ALA A 406 19.46 -21.95 27.50
CA ALA A 406 20.10 -21.91 26.19
C ALA A 406 19.06 -21.64 25.09
N THR A 407 17.85 -22.18 25.20
CA THR A 407 16.75 -21.91 24.27
C THR A 407 16.32 -20.44 24.33
N ILE A 408 16.23 -19.85 25.52
CA ILE A 408 15.94 -18.42 25.70
C ILE A 408 17.05 -17.57 25.07
N PHE A 409 18.32 -17.91 25.32
CA PHE A 409 19.45 -17.22 24.69
C PHE A 409 19.36 -17.26 23.16
N LEU A 410 19.05 -18.43 22.59
CA LEU A 410 18.92 -18.60 21.14
C LEU A 410 17.71 -17.83 20.56
N ALA A 411 16.60 -17.74 21.30
CA ALA A 411 15.45 -16.92 20.93
C ALA A 411 15.82 -15.42 20.89
N ILE A 412 16.59 -14.93 21.88
CA ILE A 412 17.09 -13.55 21.90
C ILE A 412 18.02 -13.28 20.71
N VAL A 413 18.95 -14.20 20.42
CA VAL A 413 19.83 -14.13 19.25
C VAL A 413 19.01 -14.08 17.96
N SER A 414 17.93 -14.87 17.87
CA SER A 414 17.04 -14.87 16.72
C SER A 414 16.36 -13.52 16.52
N TYR A 415 15.87 -12.86 17.56
CA TYR A 415 15.29 -11.51 17.44
C TYR A 415 16.30 -10.46 16.96
N VAL A 416 17.53 -10.51 17.45
CA VAL A 416 18.60 -9.63 16.98
C VAL A 416 18.91 -9.92 15.51
N ALA A 417 19.03 -11.18 15.13
CA ALA A 417 19.27 -11.59 13.75
C ALA A 417 18.15 -11.12 12.81
N ILE A 418 16.88 -11.28 13.22
CA ILE A 418 15.71 -10.80 12.44
C ILE A 418 15.76 -9.29 12.22
N GLY A 419 16.08 -8.53 13.27
CA GLY A 419 16.21 -7.07 13.17
C GLY A 419 17.34 -6.66 12.22
N VAL A 420 18.52 -7.27 12.35
CA VAL A 420 19.69 -6.97 11.52
C VAL A 420 19.46 -7.38 10.06
N VAL A 421 19.05 -8.62 9.81
CA VAL A 421 18.77 -9.12 8.45
C VAL A 421 17.63 -8.34 7.82
N GLY A 422 16.56 -8.05 8.56
CA GLY A 422 15.45 -7.22 8.08
C GLY A 422 15.91 -5.82 7.68
N TYR A 423 16.72 -5.16 8.50
CA TYR A 423 17.28 -3.84 8.21
C TYR A 423 18.17 -3.84 6.95
N LEU A 424 19.08 -4.81 6.84
CA LEU A 424 19.98 -4.94 5.68
C LEU A 424 19.20 -5.27 4.40
N SER A 425 18.24 -6.19 4.50
CA SER A 425 17.34 -6.57 3.40
C SER A 425 16.60 -5.35 2.83
N PHE A 426 16.06 -4.51 3.71
CA PHE A 426 15.32 -3.33 3.29
C PHE A 426 16.16 -2.37 2.41
N PHE A 427 17.40 -2.09 2.82
CA PHE A 427 18.24 -1.12 2.12
C PHE A 427 18.97 -1.69 0.91
N TYR A 428 19.41 -2.95 0.95
CA TYR A 428 20.25 -3.55 -0.09
C TYR A 428 19.46 -4.37 -1.11
N ILE A 429 18.26 -4.82 -0.78
CA ILE A 429 17.46 -5.70 -1.65
C ILE A 429 16.17 -5.01 -2.06
N GLU A 430 15.33 -4.65 -1.08
CA GLU A 430 13.98 -4.15 -1.36
C GLU A 430 13.99 -2.77 -2.01
N THR A 431 14.75 -1.83 -1.46
CA THR A 431 14.80 -0.45 -1.97
C THR A 431 15.39 -0.39 -3.40
N PRO A 432 16.52 -1.06 -3.70
CA PRO A 432 17.06 -1.09 -5.05
C PRO A 432 16.15 -1.81 -6.04
N ALA A 433 15.59 -2.96 -5.67
CA ALA A 433 14.68 -3.72 -6.53
C ALA A 433 13.41 -2.92 -6.85
N ARG A 434 12.82 -2.24 -5.87
CA ARG A 434 11.66 -1.38 -6.09
C ARG A 434 11.97 -0.26 -7.07
N ARG A 435 13.10 0.43 -6.90
CA ARG A 435 13.54 1.49 -7.82
C ARG A 435 13.79 0.97 -9.23
N TRP A 436 14.27 -0.27 -9.37
CA TRP A 436 14.48 -0.90 -10.67
C TRP A 436 13.14 -1.20 -11.36
N VAL A 437 12.19 -1.81 -10.64
CA VAL A 437 10.85 -2.08 -11.17
C VAL A 437 10.12 -0.78 -11.52
N ASP A 438 10.24 0.27 -10.70
CA ASP A 438 9.61 1.58 -10.94
C ASP A 438 10.14 2.28 -12.22
N ARG A 439 11.31 1.90 -12.74
CA ARG A 439 11.86 2.44 -14.00
C ARG A 439 11.25 1.81 -15.24
N ILE A 440 10.58 0.67 -15.11
CA ILE A 440 9.96 -0.03 -16.25
C ILE A 440 8.67 0.73 -16.59
N ASP A 441 8.63 1.48 -17.69
CA ASP A 441 7.46 2.32 -17.99
C ASP A 441 6.34 1.54 -18.69
N PHE A 442 5.42 0.94 -17.93
CA PHE A 442 4.16 0.42 -18.46
C PHE A 442 3.11 1.53 -18.70
N SER A 443 3.32 2.73 -18.13
CA SER A 443 2.42 3.89 -18.26
C SER A 443 2.57 4.65 -19.59
N GLY A 444 3.57 4.29 -20.40
CA GLY A 444 3.77 4.81 -21.75
C GLY A 444 2.53 4.66 -22.63
N TRP A 445 1.67 3.66 -22.36
CA TRP A 445 0.39 3.48 -23.05
C TRP A 445 -0.68 4.49 -22.62
N SER A 446 -0.80 4.81 -21.32
CA SER A 446 -1.83 5.76 -20.83
C SER A 446 -1.47 7.23 -21.09
N ARG A 447 -0.18 7.58 -21.10
CA ARG A 447 0.28 8.92 -21.51
C ARG A 447 0.11 9.13 -23.01
N ARG A 448 0.38 8.11 -23.82
CA ARG A 448 0.18 8.16 -25.28
C ARG A 448 -1.31 8.24 -25.63
N ASN A 449 -2.17 7.47 -24.96
CA ASN A 449 -3.62 7.54 -25.20
C ASN A 449 -4.28 8.82 -24.64
N ARG A 450 -3.80 9.37 -23.51
CA ARG A 450 -4.25 10.71 -23.05
C ARG A 450 -3.76 11.82 -23.96
N GLY A 451 -2.55 11.71 -24.51
CA GLY A 451 -2.03 12.62 -25.52
C GLY A 451 -2.81 12.55 -26.83
N LEU A 452 -3.15 11.35 -27.29
CA LEU A 452 -3.95 11.13 -28.50
C LEU A 452 -5.41 11.58 -28.31
N ALA A 453 -6.06 11.26 -27.19
CA ALA A 453 -7.41 11.72 -26.89
C ALA A 453 -7.47 13.24 -26.66
N GLY A 454 -6.43 13.83 -26.06
CA GLY A 454 -6.29 15.28 -25.92
C GLY A 454 -6.05 15.97 -27.28
N ALA A 455 -5.27 15.35 -28.16
CA ALA A 455 -5.06 15.83 -29.53
C ALA A 455 -6.32 15.70 -30.40
N GLU A 456 -7.09 14.61 -30.28
CA GLU A 456 -8.39 14.44 -30.95
C GLU A 456 -9.45 15.41 -30.42
N ALA A 457 -9.45 15.69 -29.11
CA ALA A 457 -10.34 16.68 -28.52
C ALA A 457 -9.99 18.10 -28.97
N ALA A 458 -8.70 18.45 -29.01
CA ALA A 458 -8.23 19.74 -29.52
C ALA A 458 -8.53 19.90 -31.03
N ALA A 459 -8.32 18.86 -31.83
CA ALA A 459 -8.64 18.86 -33.27
C ALA A 459 -10.15 19.00 -33.53
N ARG A 460 -11.01 18.42 -32.68
CA ARG A 460 -12.47 18.59 -32.73
C ARG A 460 -12.94 19.98 -32.32
N ASP A 461 -12.19 20.67 -31.45
CA ASP A 461 -12.51 22.02 -31.01
C ASP A 461 -12.07 23.07 -32.05
N GLU A 462 -10.92 22.86 -32.71
CA GLU A 462 -10.47 23.68 -33.84
C GLU A 462 -11.39 23.56 -35.07
N THR A 463 -11.90 22.37 -35.37
CA THR A 463 -12.87 22.17 -36.47
C THR A 463 -14.27 22.73 -36.15
N LYS A 464 -14.65 22.85 -34.87
CA LYS A 464 -15.89 23.52 -34.45
C LYS A 464 -15.77 25.04 -34.38
N ASN A 465 -14.58 25.58 -34.08
CA ASN A 465 -14.31 27.02 -34.01
C ASN A 465 -13.85 27.63 -35.34
N ALA A 466 -13.58 26.83 -36.37
CA ALA A 466 -13.44 27.31 -37.74
C ALA A 466 -14.80 27.72 -38.32
N GLN A 467 -15.31 28.88 -37.91
CA GLN A 467 -16.32 29.59 -38.70
C GLN A 467 -15.72 29.90 -40.07
N PRO A 468 -16.45 29.67 -41.18
CA PRO A 468 -16.02 30.17 -42.48
C PRO A 468 -15.96 31.69 -42.38
N GLN A 469 -14.75 32.25 -42.45
CA GLN A 469 -14.57 33.69 -42.57
C GLN A 469 -15.42 34.15 -43.75
N LYS A 470 -16.43 34.98 -43.47
CA LYS A 470 -17.18 35.72 -44.48
C LYS A 470 -16.15 36.47 -45.32
N ALA A 471 -16.03 36.07 -46.58
CA ALA A 471 -15.36 36.88 -47.59
C ALA A 471 -15.98 38.29 -47.56
N PRO A 472 -15.18 39.36 -47.70
CA PRO A 472 -15.71 40.71 -47.74
C PRO A 472 -16.72 40.81 -48.90
N ALA A 473 -17.87 41.40 -48.61
CA ALA A 473 -18.95 41.61 -49.57
C ALA A 473 -18.44 42.43 -50.77
N ALA A 474 -18.01 41.74 -51.82
CA ALA A 474 -17.84 42.33 -53.13
C ALA A 474 -19.23 42.42 -53.78
N SER A 475 -19.74 43.65 -53.84
CA SER A 475 -20.68 44.17 -54.83
C SER A 475 -21.21 43.13 -55.84
N SER A 476 -22.43 42.65 -55.61
CA SER A 476 -23.18 41.81 -56.56
C SER A 476 -23.74 42.65 -57.70
N ALA A 477 -22.86 43.26 -58.48
CA ALA A 477 -23.16 43.80 -59.79
C ALA A 477 -21.98 43.46 -60.70
N THR A 478 -22.28 42.93 -61.90
CA THR A 478 -21.38 42.74 -63.07
C THR A 478 -20.78 41.35 -63.39
N LEU A 479 -21.31 40.22 -62.89
CA LEU A 479 -20.94 38.91 -63.45
C LEU A 479 -21.87 38.44 -64.59
N GLU A 480 -23.18 38.72 -64.53
CA GLU A 480 -24.09 38.44 -65.66
C GLU A 480 -23.87 39.37 -66.86
N GLU A 481 -23.41 40.61 -66.64
CA GLU A 481 -23.12 41.54 -67.73
C GLU A 481 -21.82 41.17 -68.49
N ARG A 482 -20.86 40.50 -67.84
CA ARG A 482 -19.61 40.06 -68.49
C ARG A 482 -19.76 38.76 -69.28
N ILE A 483 -20.72 37.91 -68.94
CA ILE A 483 -20.98 36.66 -69.68
C ILE A 483 -21.79 36.94 -70.97
N HIS A 484 -22.66 37.96 -70.98
CA HIS A 484 -23.42 38.32 -72.19
C HIS A 484 -22.61 39.12 -73.22
N LYS A 485 -21.59 39.89 -72.82
CA LYS A 485 -20.69 40.61 -73.77
C LYS A 485 -19.57 39.75 -74.36
N SER A 486 -19.22 38.61 -73.75
CA SER A 486 -18.26 37.65 -74.32
C SER A 486 -18.89 36.72 -75.37
N ARG A 487 -20.20 36.45 -75.29
CA ARG A 487 -20.93 35.64 -76.29
C ARG A 487 -21.39 36.39 -77.55
N ALA A 488 -21.26 37.71 -77.58
CA ALA A 488 -21.58 38.53 -78.77
C ALA A 488 -20.36 38.93 -79.62
N ALA A 489 -19.13 38.58 -79.20
CA ALA A 489 -17.89 38.86 -79.93
C ALA A 489 -17.20 37.60 -80.51
N GLY A 490 -17.90 36.46 -80.53
CA GLY A 490 -17.41 35.17 -81.03
C GLY A 490 -18.14 34.62 -82.26
N ARG A 491 -18.94 35.44 -82.94
CA ARG A 491 -19.55 35.11 -84.26
C ARG A 491 -19.09 36.14 -85.29
N GLU A 492 -17.81 36.08 -85.66
CA GLU A 492 -17.24 36.63 -86.90
C GLU A 492 -15.73 36.33 -86.92
N ALA A 493 -15.36 35.05 -87.09
CA ALA A 493 -14.06 34.61 -87.60
C ALA A 493 -14.07 33.07 -87.79
N SER A 494 -13.80 32.60 -89.01
CA SER A 494 -13.92 31.22 -89.54
C SER A 494 -15.33 30.89 -90.04
N ALA A 495 -15.84 31.45 -91.14
CA ALA A 495 -15.46 31.28 -92.56
C ALA A 495 -15.60 29.83 -93.06
N ASP A 496 -16.47 29.65 -94.06
CA ASP A 496 -16.68 28.47 -94.91
C ASP A 496 -17.15 27.15 -94.26
#